data_AF-A0A960XLJ2-F1
#
_entry.id   AF-A0A960XLJ2-F1
#
_cell.length_a   1.000
_cell.length_b   1.000
_cell.length_c   1.000
_cell.angle_alpha   90.00
_cell.angle_beta   90.00
_cell.angle_gamma   90.00
#
_symmetry.space_group_name_H-M   'P 1'
#
loop_
_entity.id
_entity.type
_entity.pdbx_description
1 polymer ?
#
loop_
_entity_poly.entity_id
_entity_poly.type
_entity_poly.pdbx_seq_one_letter_code
_entity_poly.pdbx_strand_id
1 'polypeptide(L)'
;MNGNNQEYNAEAMLDYLDGLDPRVRQKGEALFAARRVRDLGPVEDTSDFAAVVVDGGEHVAILEHDFEFGWSGTCDCEDEFDCEHACAVMLAMLRKLGISPRQSRAKPRQPAPPSPASKPAAQKPAGSMAGELTAALGRPLNAAEQRFLKGLSQTFARVQATHHLSYWDLDNLGLQTGGHSWDRLDIWPRLPKDERQFWNYLANAVLESGHSIPGFMEPVTDFASVREELAAWRRQRQIDQWRNLLAAAPPADGLAAAPRRVDLRLVLGWDGAELEWKQDSDASYRQLRLNNFQQLLLDRAHGQVELSPASEHLCSAFEIRVAHGRNPKIPYEEPGTRDLLSRLLRAPDLEALIVSADRQPLRRPTEP
;
A
#
# COMPACT_ATOMS: atom_id res chain seq x y z
N MET A 1 38.51 -1.82 16.82
CA MET A 1 38.52 -0.42 16.36
C MET A 1 38.10 -0.41 14.90
N ASN A 2 36.84 -0.06 14.64
CA ASN A 2 36.20 0.30 13.38
C ASN A 2 34.82 0.81 13.86
N GLY A 3 34.58 2.10 14.04
CA GLY A 3 34.66 3.12 13.00
C GLY A 3 33.30 3.34 12.32
N ASN A 4 32.17 3.14 13.01
CA ASN A 4 30.87 3.65 12.57
C ASN A 4 30.68 5.04 13.18
N ASN A 5 31.18 6.05 12.47
CA ASN A 5 30.74 7.42 12.64
C ASN A 5 29.25 7.49 12.24
N GLN A 6 28.35 7.18 13.18
CA GLN A 6 27.06 7.84 13.20
C GLN A 6 27.38 9.31 13.47
N GLU A 7 27.53 10.09 12.40
CA GLU A 7 27.51 11.55 12.51
C GLU A 7 26.12 11.90 13.02
N TYR A 8 25.99 11.98 14.35
CA TYR A 8 24.85 12.59 15.03
C TYR A 8 24.69 13.99 14.42
N ASN A 9 23.76 14.11 13.47
CA ASN A 9 23.68 15.30 12.64
C ASN A 9 23.19 16.46 13.53
N ALA A 10 24.11 17.36 13.85
CA ALA A 10 23.84 18.58 14.61
C ALA A 10 22.70 19.40 13.98
N GLU A 11 22.60 19.38 12.66
CA GLU A 11 21.53 20.05 11.91
C GLU A 11 20.18 19.39 12.20
N ALA A 12 20.09 18.06 12.17
CA ALA A 12 18.86 17.33 12.47
C ALA A 12 18.39 17.53 13.93
N MET A 13 19.32 17.67 14.88
CA MET A 13 18.98 18.01 16.28
C MET A 13 18.44 19.43 16.43
N LEU A 14 18.95 20.37 15.63
CA LEU A 14 18.47 21.75 15.62
C LEU A 14 17.11 21.86 14.91
N ASP A 15 16.92 21.11 13.82
CA ASP A 15 15.65 21.01 13.10
C ASP A 15 14.55 20.44 13.99
N TYR A 16 14.87 19.43 14.80
CA TYR A 16 13.97 18.92 15.84
C TYR A 16 13.51 20.03 16.80
N LEU A 17 14.45 20.80 17.36
CA LEU A 17 14.13 21.91 18.27
C LEU A 17 13.34 23.04 17.59
N ASP A 18 13.56 23.25 16.29
CA ASP A 18 12.84 24.25 15.49
C ASP A 18 11.42 23.78 15.11
N GLY A 19 11.17 22.46 15.07
CA GLY A 19 9.86 21.86 14.85
C GLY A 19 8.92 21.86 16.06
N LEU A 20 9.46 22.03 17.28
CA LEU A 20 8.67 22.03 18.51
C LEU A 20 7.76 23.27 18.63
N ASP A 21 6.62 23.11 19.32
CA ASP A 21 5.77 24.24 19.68
C ASP A 21 6.58 25.28 20.48
N PRO A 22 6.50 26.59 20.13
CA PRO A 22 7.31 27.62 20.78
C PRO A 22 7.17 27.69 22.31
N ARG A 23 6.01 27.32 22.86
CA ARG A 23 5.78 27.30 24.32
C ARG A 23 6.44 26.08 24.95
N VAL A 24 6.37 24.93 24.30
CA VAL A 24 7.05 23.69 24.73
C VAL A 24 8.56 23.89 24.71
N ARG A 25 9.08 24.48 23.62
CA ARG A 25 10.50 24.86 23.52
C ARG A 25 10.92 25.81 24.62
N GLN A 26 10.15 26.87 24.88
CA GLN A 26 10.47 27.84 25.94
C GLN A 26 10.55 27.18 27.33
N LYS A 27 9.62 26.28 27.64
CA LYS A 27 9.63 25.53 28.90
C LYS A 27 10.84 24.58 28.98
N GLY A 28 11.12 23.83 27.91
CA GLY A 28 12.28 22.93 27.85
C GLY A 28 13.62 23.68 27.99
N GLU A 29 13.75 24.85 27.36
CA GLU A 29 14.89 25.75 27.55
C GLU A 29 15.04 26.19 29.01
N ALA A 30 13.93 26.45 29.71
CA ALA A 30 13.95 26.81 31.13
C ALA A 30 14.38 25.63 32.02
N LEU A 31 13.89 24.41 31.77
CA LEU A 31 14.28 23.19 32.48
C LEU A 31 15.78 22.89 32.27
N PHE A 32 16.26 23.03 31.03
CA PHE A 32 17.66 22.89 30.70
C PHE A 32 18.54 23.94 31.38
N ALA A 33 18.15 25.22 31.33
CA ALA A 33 18.86 26.32 31.99
C ALA A 33 18.92 26.12 33.51
N ALA A 34 17.86 25.58 34.11
CA ALA A 34 17.78 25.22 35.52
C ALA A 34 18.54 23.94 35.89
N ARG A 35 19.25 23.30 34.93
CA ARG A 35 20.02 22.04 35.11
C ARG A 35 19.17 20.91 35.70
N ARG A 36 17.93 20.78 35.23
CA ARG A 36 17.00 19.73 35.68
C ARG A 36 17.18 18.38 35.01
N VAL A 37 18.00 18.31 33.97
CA VAL A 37 18.34 17.07 33.24
C VAL A 37 19.51 16.36 33.92
N ARG A 38 19.35 15.07 34.23
CA ARG A 38 20.31 14.19 34.90
C ARG A 38 20.51 12.91 34.09
N ASP A 39 21.66 12.27 34.32
CA ASP A 39 21.97 10.92 33.82
C ASP A 39 21.80 10.72 32.31
N LEU A 40 22.12 11.75 31.51
CA LEU A 40 22.09 11.66 30.05
C LEU A 40 23.13 10.65 29.52
N GLY A 41 22.65 9.53 29.00
CA GLY A 41 23.45 8.45 28.45
C GLY A 41 22.74 7.72 27.31
N PRO A 42 23.49 6.93 26.52
CA PRO A 42 22.89 6.01 25.57
C PRO A 42 22.13 4.91 26.32
N VAL A 43 21.04 4.43 25.73
CA VAL A 43 20.33 3.22 26.18
C VAL A 43 21.14 2.00 25.73
N GLU A 44 21.26 0.99 26.60
CA GLU A 44 22.02 -0.23 26.27
C GLU A 44 21.43 -0.91 25.03
N ASP A 45 22.32 -1.32 24.11
CA ASP A 45 22.00 -2.02 22.86
C ASP A 45 21.08 -1.27 21.87
N THR A 46 20.84 0.04 22.05
CA THR A 46 20.12 0.88 21.08
C THR A 46 20.89 2.14 20.69
N SER A 47 20.40 2.86 19.66
CA SER A 47 20.93 4.16 19.22
C SER A 47 20.33 5.35 19.99
N ASP A 48 19.57 5.07 21.05
CA ASP A 48 18.72 6.05 21.71
C ASP A 48 19.41 6.66 22.93
N PHE A 49 18.95 7.83 23.35
CA PHE A 49 19.50 8.53 24.52
C PHE A 49 18.42 8.79 25.54
N ALA A 50 18.64 8.32 26.77
CA ALA A 50 17.73 8.58 27.87
C ALA A 50 18.33 9.58 28.86
N ALA A 51 17.48 10.37 29.49
CA ALA A 51 17.83 11.19 30.64
C ALA A 51 16.62 11.36 31.57
N VAL A 52 16.91 11.64 32.84
CA VAL A 52 15.88 11.95 33.83
C VAL A 52 15.75 13.47 33.96
N VAL A 53 14.54 14.00 33.82
CA VAL A 53 14.24 15.44 33.96
C VAL A 53 13.38 15.66 35.20
N VAL A 54 13.82 16.56 36.08
CA VAL A 54 13.11 16.87 37.33
C VAL A 54 12.21 18.09 37.15
N ASP A 55 10.90 17.89 37.05
CA ASP A 55 9.88 18.93 36.97
C ASP A 55 8.60 18.53 37.71
N GLY A 56 8.44 18.97 38.96
CA GLY A 56 7.33 18.53 39.83
C GLY A 56 7.35 17.04 40.24
N GLY A 57 8.07 16.21 39.49
CA GLY A 57 8.42 14.80 39.70
C GLY A 57 9.66 14.44 38.88
N GLU A 58 10.06 13.16 38.86
CA GLU A 58 11.11 12.66 37.97
C GLU A 58 10.47 12.07 36.71
N HIS A 59 10.88 12.57 35.56
CA HIS A 59 10.38 12.15 34.25
C HIS A 59 11.51 11.56 33.41
N VAL A 60 11.32 10.34 32.90
CA VAL A 60 12.28 9.74 31.96
C VAL A 60 11.92 10.22 30.56
N ALA A 61 12.87 10.86 29.89
CA ALA A 61 12.74 11.27 28.50
C ALA A 61 13.80 10.57 27.63
N ILE A 62 13.36 10.02 26.51
CA ILE A 62 14.17 9.23 25.57
C ILE A 62 14.17 9.96 24.22
N LEU A 63 15.35 10.07 23.60
CA LEU A 63 15.55 10.61 22.27
C LEU A 63 15.94 9.48 21.33
N GLU A 64 15.17 9.33 20.26
CA GLU A 64 15.39 8.32 19.22
C GLU A 64 15.70 9.02 17.91
N HIS A 65 16.66 8.49 17.16
CA HIS A 65 17.02 9.01 15.83
C HIS A 65 16.73 7.98 14.75
N ASP A 66 15.71 8.27 13.95
CA ASP A 66 15.39 7.50 12.76
C ASP A 66 16.06 8.10 11.51
N PHE A 67 16.60 7.26 10.64
CA PHE A 67 17.32 7.71 9.44
C PHE A 67 16.41 8.35 8.38
N GLU A 68 15.11 8.06 8.38
CA GLU A 68 14.12 8.57 7.43
C GLU A 68 13.31 9.74 8.03
N PHE A 69 13.08 9.74 9.34
CA PHE A 69 12.20 10.71 10.02
C PHE A 69 12.90 11.69 10.97
N GLY A 70 14.20 11.52 11.24
CA GLY A 70 15.00 12.41 12.08
C GLY A 70 14.86 12.12 13.58
N TRP A 71 15.10 13.13 14.41
CA TRP A 71 15.00 12.98 15.86
C TRP A 71 13.54 13.06 16.33
N SER A 72 13.21 12.25 17.34
CA SER A 72 11.97 12.35 18.09
C SER A 72 12.23 12.16 19.58
N GLY A 73 11.34 12.68 20.42
CA GLY A 73 11.46 12.54 21.87
C GLY A 73 10.21 11.94 22.49
N THR A 74 10.39 10.92 23.33
CA THR A 74 9.32 10.31 24.13
C THR A 74 9.57 10.58 25.61
N CYS A 75 8.51 10.62 26.41
CA CYS A 75 8.58 10.90 27.83
C CYS A 75 7.40 10.24 28.57
N ASP A 76 7.57 9.99 29.87
CA ASP A 76 6.53 9.48 30.77
C ASP A 76 5.60 10.57 31.34
N CYS A 77 5.68 11.82 30.86
CA CYS A 77 4.83 12.93 31.28
C CYS A 77 3.48 12.94 30.54
N GLU A 78 2.54 13.79 30.98
CA GLU A 78 1.18 13.87 30.39
C GLU A 78 1.15 14.21 28.89
N ASP A 79 2.20 14.86 28.38
CA ASP A 79 2.32 15.21 26.96
C ASP A 79 2.92 14.07 26.11
N GLU A 80 3.57 13.09 26.75
CA GLU A 80 4.18 11.84 26.22
C GLU A 80 5.22 11.95 25.10
N PHE A 81 5.10 12.91 24.18
CA PHE A 81 5.96 13.08 23.01
C PHE A 81 6.33 14.55 22.84
N ASP A 82 7.58 14.79 22.43
CA ASP A 82 8.10 16.09 22.03
C ASP A 82 7.77 17.21 23.03
N CYS A 83 7.73 16.84 24.30
CA CYS A 83 7.35 17.67 25.43
C CYS A 83 8.52 18.55 25.90
N GLU A 84 8.28 19.37 26.93
CA GLU A 84 9.33 20.21 27.52
C GLU A 84 10.51 19.40 28.05
N HIS A 85 10.28 18.17 28.52
CA HIS A 85 11.33 17.28 29.01
C HIS A 85 12.22 16.78 27.87
N ALA A 86 11.64 16.25 26.78
CA ALA A 86 12.38 15.82 25.60
C ALA A 86 13.21 16.96 24.98
N CYS A 87 12.61 18.16 24.90
CA CYS A 87 13.32 19.38 24.50
C CYS A 87 14.55 19.65 25.40
N ALA A 88 14.39 19.56 26.72
CA ALA A 88 15.48 19.77 27.67
C ALA A 88 16.58 18.71 27.52
N VAL A 89 16.22 17.45 27.25
CA VAL A 89 17.18 16.36 26.96
C VAL A 89 17.96 16.63 25.68
N MET A 90 17.29 17.07 24.60
CA MET A 90 17.96 17.40 23.33
C MET A 90 18.94 18.56 23.49
N LEU A 91 18.58 19.60 24.23
CA LEU A 91 19.48 20.69 24.57
C LEU A 91 20.68 20.23 25.41
N ALA A 92 20.46 19.28 26.33
CA ALA A 92 21.54 18.67 27.11
C ALA A 92 22.47 17.82 26.24
N MET A 93 21.94 17.13 25.23
CA MET A 93 22.69 16.37 24.25
C MET A 93 23.55 17.28 23.36
N LEU A 94 22.98 18.34 22.80
CA LEU A 94 23.72 19.36 22.04
C LEU A 94 24.86 19.96 22.86
N ARG A 95 24.63 20.26 24.15
CA ARG A 95 25.69 20.73 25.05
C ARG A 95 26.78 19.68 25.27
N LYS A 96 26.43 18.41 25.44
CA LYS A 96 27.39 17.29 25.61
C LYS A 96 28.26 17.13 24.36
N LEU A 97 27.71 17.42 23.18
CA LEU A 97 28.40 17.43 21.89
C LEU A 97 29.14 18.75 21.59
N GLY A 98 29.07 19.75 22.48
CA GLY A 98 29.72 21.06 22.28
C GLY A 98 29.05 21.96 21.25
N ILE A 99 27.83 21.63 20.82
CA ILE A 99 27.06 22.37 19.80
C ILE A 99 26.22 23.45 20.50
N SER A 100 26.34 24.70 20.04
CA SER A 100 25.58 25.83 20.59
C SER A 100 24.35 26.12 19.73
N PRO A 101 23.11 26.06 20.29
CA PRO A 101 21.88 26.38 19.57
C PRO A 101 21.80 27.84 19.07
N ARG A 102 22.76 28.70 19.44
CA ARG A 102 22.80 30.12 19.06
C ARG A 102 23.48 30.41 17.72
N GLN A 103 24.05 29.43 17.02
CA GLN A 103 24.84 29.69 15.80
C GLN A 103 24.06 29.54 14.47
N SER A 104 22.81 29.08 14.49
CA SER A 104 21.95 29.02 13.29
C SER A 104 20.93 30.16 13.23
N ARG A 105 21.39 31.42 13.22
CA ARG A 105 20.49 32.56 12.90
C ARG A 105 21.24 33.75 12.29
N ALA A 106 21.43 33.70 10.97
CA ALA A 106 21.63 34.89 10.15
C ALA A 106 20.63 34.90 8.99
N LYS A 107 19.37 35.24 9.29
CA LYS A 107 18.49 35.93 8.33
C LYS A 107 17.88 37.16 9.01
N PRO A 108 17.77 38.31 8.30
CA PRO A 108 17.54 39.60 8.95
C PRO A 108 16.11 39.73 9.47
N ARG A 109 15.98 40.10 10.73
CA ARG A 109 14.73 40.34 11.45
C ARG A 109 14.24 41.75 11.10
N GLN A 110 13.12 41.88 10.39
CA GLN A 110 12.41 43.16 10.30
C GLN A 110 11.78 43.51 11.66
N PRO A 111 11.71 44.81 12.04
CA PRO A 111 11.20 45.21 13.35
C PRO A 111 9.67 45.08 13.42
N ALA A 112 9.20 44.51 14.53
CA ALA A 112 7.77 44.40 14.85
C ALA A 112 7.17 45.76 15.21
N PRO A 113 5.91 46.06 14.81
CA PRO A 113 5.17 47.21 15.32
C PRO A 113 4.65 46.97 16.75
N PRO A 114 4.36 48.02 17.52
CA PRO A 114 4.03 47.91 18.94
C PRO A 114 2.61 47.38 19.18
N SER A 115 2.44 46.62 20.26
CA SER A 115 1.18 46.05 20.74
C SER A 115 0.11 47.11 21.07
N PRO A 116 -1.17 46.87 20.73
CA PRO A 116 -2.28 47.53 21.40
C PRO A 116 -2.82 46.70 22.57
N ALA A 117 -3.35 47.43 23.55
CA ALA A 117 -3.86 46.97 24.84
C ALA A 117 -5.15 46.13 24.76
N SER A 118 -5.42 45.44 25.86
CA SER A 118 -6.50 44.48 26.12
C SER A 118 -7.93 44.94 25.82
N LYS A 119 -8.70 44.10 25.09
CA LYS A 119 -10.13 43.68 25.23
C LYS A 119 -10.74 43.29 23.86
N PRO A 120 -11.87 42.53 23.81
CA PRO A 120 -12.28 41.32 24.52
C PRO A 120 -12.33 40.10 23.56
N ALA A 121 -12.68 38.92 24.10
CA ALA A 121 -12.80 37.60 23.44
C ALA A 121 -12.96 37.62 21.90
N ALA A 122 -11.90 37.18 21.21
CA ALA A 122 -11.95 36.92 19.77
C ALA A 122 -12.98 35.83 19.48
N GLN A 123 -14.06 36.21 18.81
CA GLN A 123 -14.98 35.30 18.16
C GLN A 123 -14.21 34.43 17.16
N LYS A 124 -14.29 33.10 17.34
CA LYS A 124 -13.78 32.10 16.39
C LYS A 124 -14.42 32.34 15.01
N PRO A 125 -13.67 32.17 13.91
CA PRO A 125 -14.23 32.36 12.56
C PRO A 125 -15.36 31.37 12.30
N ALA A 126 -16.48 31.91 11.81
CA ALA A 126 -17.58 31.15 11.22
C ALA A 126 -17.03 30.37 10.01
N GLY A 127 -17.06 29.03 10.09
CA GLY A 127 -16.45 28.13 9.10
C GLY A 127 -15.55 27.03 9.70
N SER A 128 -15.29 27.05 11.01
CA SER A 128 -14.62 25.94 11.70
C SER A 128 -15.59 24.78 11.98
N MET A 129 -15.11 23.54 11.96
CA MET A 129 -15.88 22.33 12.30
C MET A 129 -16.64 22.47 13.64
N ALA A 130 -16.04 23.17 14.62
CA ALA A 130 -16.68 23.50 15.89
C ALA A 130 -17.96 24.36 15.75
N GLY A 131 -17.98 25.27 14.77
CA GLY A 131 -19.15 26.08 14.42
C GLY A 131 -20.26 25.27 13.74
N GLU A 132 -19.90 24.36 12.82
CA GLU A 132 -20.84 23.43 12.17
C GLU A 132 -21.48 22.49 13.20
N LEU A 133 -20.69 21.94 14.13
CA LEU A 133 -21.17 21.09 15.21
C LEU A 133 -22.09 21.83 16.18
N THR A 134 -21.76 23.08 16.55
CA THR A 134 -22.63 23.89 17.42
C THR A 134 -23.96 24.20 16.75
N ALA A 135 -23.96 24.44 15.42
CA ALA A 135 -25.17 24.65 14.65
C ALA A 135 -26.00 23.36 14.51
N ALA A 136 -25.36 22.22 14.27
CA ALA A 136 -26.03 20.92 14.10
C ALA A 136 -26.59 20.37 15.42
N LEU A 137 -25.90 20.56 16.54
CA LEU A 137 -26.32 20.07 17.87
C LEU A 137 -27.31 21.01 18.56
N GLY A 138 -27.45 22.26 18.10
CA GLY A 138 -28.34 23.26 18.71
C GLY A 138 -27.94 23.67 20.14
N ARG A 139 -26.74 23.28 20.60
CA ARG A 139 -26.19 23.58 21.92
C ARG A 139 -24.69 23.86 21.83
N PRO A 140 -24.10 24.63 22.77
CA PRO A 140 -22.66 24.76 22.85
C PRO A 140 -21.99 23.41 23.16
N LEU A 141 -20.79 23.22 22.60
CA LEU A 141 -19.95 22.06 22.87
C LEU A 141 -19.47 22.05 24.31
N ASN A 142 -19.54 20.89 24.97
CA ASN A 142 -19.05 20.71 26.33
C ASN A 142 -17.50 20.65 26.36
N ALA A 143 -16.91 20.66 27.56
CA ALA A 143 -15.44 20.69 27.71
C ALA A 143 -14.74 19.45 27.14
N ALA A 144 -15.39 18.27 27.16
CA ALA A 144 -14.84 17.04 26.59
C ALA A 144 -14.87 17.05 25.05
N GLU A 145 -15.98 17.51 24.46
CA GLU A 145 -16.17 17.69 23.01
C GLU A 145 -15.16 18.72 22.46
N GLN A 146 -14.91 19.80 23.20
CA GLN A 146 -13.91 20.79 22.81
C GLN A 146 -12.47 20.25 22.88
N ARG A 147 -12.16 19.41 23.87
CA ARG A 147 -10.87 18.72 23.96
C ARG A 147 -10.67 17.75 22.80
N PHE A 148 -11.70 16.97 22.46
CA PHE A 148 -11.67 16.07 21.30
C PHE A 148 -11.40 16.83 20.01
N LEU A 149 -12.12 17.93 19.74
CA LEU A 149 -11.87 18.74 18.54
C LEU A 149 -10.48 19.37 18.51
N LYS A 150 -9.96 19.78 19.67
CA LYS A 150 -8.58 20.27 19.77
C LYS A 150 -7.59 19.17 19.43
N GLY A 151 -7.75 17.97 20.00
CA GLY A 151 -6.94 16.80 19.66
C GLY A 151 -7.02 16.47 18.16
N LEU A 152 -8.22 16.45 17.59
CA LEU A 152 -8.44 16.20 16.16
C LEU A 152 -7.71 17.22 15.28
N SER A 153 -7.79 18.52 15.63
CA SER A 153 -7.09 19.57 14.89
C SER A 153 -5.57 19.47 15.00
N GLN A 154 -5.05 19.07 16.17
CA GLN A 154 -3.62 18.84 16.40
C GLN A 154 -3.13 17.63 15.59
N THR A 155 -3.87 16.51 15.62
CA THR A 155 -3.57 15.33 14.82
C THR A 155 -3.64 15.66 13.33
N PHE A 156 -4.64 16.40 12.87
CA PHE A 156 -4.75 16.81 11.47
C PHE A 156 -3.57 17.69 11.02
N ALA A 157 -3.20 18.69 11.81
CA ALA A 157 -2.07 19.56 11.52
C ALA A 157 -0.76 18.77 11.45
N ARG A 158 -0.56 17.82 12.37
CA ARG A 158 0.60 16.92 12.35
C ARG A 158 0.60 16.02 11.14
N VAL A 159 -0.52 15.36 10.82
CA VAL A 159 -0.67 14.47 9.65
C VAL A 159 -0.44 15.23 8.33
N GLN A 160 -0.87 16.49 8.23
CA GLN A 160 -0.57 17.32 7.06
C GLN A 160 0.93 17.63 6.92
N ALA A 161 1.67 17.73 8.03
CA ALA A 161 3.11 17.96 8.01
C ALA A 161 3.91 16.67 7.78
N THR A 162 3.52 15.56 8.40
CA THR A 162 4.30 14.31 8.44
C THR A 162 3.83 13.27 7.41
N HIS A 163 2.63 13.44 6.84
CA HIS A 163 1.98 12.46 5.95
C HIS A 163 1.77 11.06 6.57
N HIS A 164 1.85 10.95 7.90
CA HIS A 164 1.79 9.70 8.65
C HIS A 164 0.65 9.72 9.68
N LEU A 165 -0.08 8.62 9.75
CA LEU A 165 -1.10 8.33 10.76
C LEU A 165 -0.91 6.89 11.24
N SER A 166 -0.92 6.68 12.55
CA SER A 166 -0.76 5.36 13.20
C SER A 166 -1.99 4.98 14.03
N TYR A 167 -2.08 3.73 14.51
CA TYR A 167 -3.19 3.30 15.38
C TYR A 167 -3.15 4.03 16.73
N TRP A 168 -1.95 4.41 17.17
CA TRP A 168 -1.74 5.20 18.38
C TRP A 168 -2.39 6.58 18.31
N ASP A 169 -2.42 7.20 17.12
CA ASP A 169 -3.10 8.48 16.91
C ASP A 169 -4.62 8.37 17.04
N LEU A 170 -5.17 7.19 16.74
CA LEU A 170 -6.60 6.90 16.92
C LEU A 170 -6.91 6.71 18.41
N ASP A 171 -6.05 5.98 19.12
CA ASP A 171 -6.19 5.75 20.56
C ASP A 171 -6.12 7.06 21.37
N ASN A 172 -5.20 7.97 21.00
CA ASN A 172 -5.11 9.31 21.59
C ASN A 172 -6.35 10.18 21.38
N LEU A 173 -7.08 9.96 20.28
CA LEU A 173 -8.36 10.62 20.04
C LEU A 173 -9.51 9.94 20.81
N GLY A 174 -9.24 8.85 21.53
CA GLY A 174 -10.25 8.03 22.19
C GLY A 174 -11.06 7.17 21.22
N LEU A 175 -10.54 6.94 20.01
CA LEU A 175 -11.15 6.11 18.98
C LEU A 175 -10.56 4.70 19.08
N GLN A 176 -11.29 3.81 19.72
CA GLN A 176 -10.90 2.41 19.80
C GLN A 176 -10.91 1.80 18.39
N THR A 177 -9.79 1.20 17.99
CA THR A 177 -9.68 0.51 16.69
C THR A 177 -9.18 -0.93 16.81
N GLY A 178 -9.01 -1.45 18.03
CA GLY A 178 -8.67 -2.85 18.30
C GLY A 178 -7.28 -3.29 17.83
N GLY A 179 -6.50 -2.41 17.19
CA GLY A 179 -5.13 -2.64 16.75
C GLY A 179 -4.13 -1.91 17.64
N HIS A 180 -3.06 -2.62 18.04
CA HIS A 180 -1.92 -2.05 18.73
C HIS A 180 -0.70 -2.19 17.81
N SER A 181 -0.56 -1.30 16.83
CA SER A 181 0.67 -1.22 16.04
C SER A 181 1.08 0.21 15.73
N TRP A 182 2.38 0.42 15.68
CA TRP A 182 3.03 1.63 15.17
C TRP A 182 2.98 1.69 13.63
N ASP A 183 2.28 0.73 12.99
CA ASP A 183 2.20 0.67 11.54
C ASP A 183 1.36 1.82 10.99
N ARG A 184 1.82 2.34 9.84
CA ARG A 184 1.11 3.36 9.09
C ARG A 184 -0.28 2.88 8.68
N LEU A 185 -1.30 3.61 9.08
CA LEU A 185 -2.66 3.47 8.58
C LEU A 185 -2.81 4.17 7.23
N ASP A 186 -2.94 3.37 6.18
CA ASP A 186 -3.35 3.83 4.86
C ASP A 186 -4.89 3.86 4.77
N ILE A 187 -5.53 4.90 5.31
CA ILE A 187 -7.00 5.05 5.31
C ILE A 187 -7.53 6.07 4.29
N TRP A 188 -6.66 6.68 3.48
CA TRP A 188 -7.04 7.63 2.44
C TRP A 188 -6.16 7.52 1.18
N PRO A 189 -6.70 7.84 -0.02
CA PRO A 189 -5.94 7.89 -1.26
C PRO A 189 -4.99 9.09 -1.35
N ARG A 190 -5.42 10.22 -0.77
CA ARG A 190 -4.74 11.51 -0.78
C ARG A 190 -4.92 12.14 0.58
N LEU A 191 -3.95 12.96 0.97
CA LEU A 191 -4.09 13.74 2.20
C LEU A 191 -5.41 14.52 2.20
N PRO A 192 -6.15 14.47 3.32
CA PRO A 192 -7.38 15.23 3.44
C PRO A 192 -7.09 16.74 3.39
N LYS A 193 -7.96 17.46 2.68
CA LYS A 193 -7.81 18.90 2.40
C LYS A 193 -8.26 19.76 3.57
N ASP A 194 -9.26 19.28 4.31
CA ASP A 194 -9.85 19.97 5.46
C ASP A 194 -10.06 18.99 6.64
N GLU A 195 -10.26 19.55 7.84
CA GLU A 195 -10.49 18.77 9.06
C GLU A 195 -11.71 17.84 8.93
N ARG A 196 -12.72 18.24 8.15
CA ARG A 196 -13.95 17.46 7.93
C ARG A 196 -13.68 16.21 7.10
N GLN A 197 -12.94 16.35 6.01
CA GLN A 197 -12.55 15.22 5.18
C GLN A 197 -11.64 14.28 5.98
N PHE A 198 -10.74 14.81 6.79
CA PHE A 198 -9.91 14.01 7.71
C PHE A 198 -10.78 13.22 8.69
N TRP A 199 -11.75 13.87 9.34
CA TRP A 199 -12.70 13.19 10.21
C TRP A 199 -13.51 12.11 9.48
N ASN A 200 -14.03 12.38 8.29
CA ASN A 200 -14.82 11.39 7.56
C ASN A 200 -14.01 10.14 7.20
N TYR A 201 -12.72 10.28 6.87
CA TYR A 201 -11.83 9.14 6.68
C TYR A 201 -11.59 8.36 7.97
N LEU A 202 -11.32 9.05 9.08
CA LEU A 202 -11.15 8.43 10.40
C LEU A 202 -12.41 7.69 10.85
N ALA A 203 -13.57 8.35 10.77
CA ALA A 203 -14.85 7.80 11.13
C ALA A 203 -15.17 6.54 10.30
N ASN A 204 -14.87 6.54 9.00
CA ASN A 204 -15.04 5.36 8.17
C ASN A 204 -14.11 4.22 8.60
N ALA A 205 -12.84 4.50 8.91
CA ALA A 205 -11.89 3.50 9.39
C ALA A 205 -12.30 2.88 10.74
N VAL A 206 -12.76 3.70 11.68
CA VAL A 206 -13.28 3.25 12.98
C VAL A 206 -14.50 2.36 12.80
N LEU A 207 -15.42 2.75 11.92
CA LEU A 207 -16.61 1.95 11.63
C LEU A 207 -16.29 0.62 10.93
N GLU A 208 -15.33 0.62 9.99
CA GLU A 208 -14.84 -0.60 9.33
C GLU A 208 -14.16 -1.56 10.32
N SER A 209 -13.53 -1.03 11.37
CA SER A 209 -12.96 -1.83 12.46
C SER A 209 -14.01 -2.39 13.45
N GLY A 210 -15.29 -2.07 13.25
CA GLY A 210 -16.39 -2.54 14.10
C GLY A 210 -16.65 -1.69 15.36
N HIS A 211 -16.03 -0.52 15.47
CA HIS A 211 -16.19 0.38 16.61
C HIS A 211 -17.15 1.54 16.29
N SER A 212 -17.74 2.13 17.33
CA SER A 212 -18.66 3.27 17.20
C SER A 212 -17.93 4.60 17.28
N ILE A 213 -18.37 5.56 16.46
CA ILE A 213 -17.92 6.95 16.57
C ILE A 213 -18.65 7.70 17.70
N PRO A 214 -18.07 8.80 18.24
CA PRO A 214 -18.76 9.62 19.22
C PRO A 214 -20.04 10.25 18.63
N GLY A 215 -21.19 10.04 19.29
CA GLY A 215 -22.51 10.46 18.78
C GLY A 215 -22.65 11.95 18.47
N PHE A 216 -21.86 12.83 19.10
CA PHE A 216 -21.88 14.27 18.78
C PHE A 216 -21.27 14.60 17.40
N MET A 217 -20.48 13.70 16.83
CA MET A 217 -19.86 13.85 15.50
C MET A 217 -20.71 13.26 14.37
N GLU A 218 -21.71 12.42 14.67
CA GLU A 218 -22.61 11.83 13.67
C GLU A 218 -23.23 12.86 12.71
N PRO A 219 -23.73 14.04 13.17
CA PRO A 219 -24.43 14.99 12.28
C PRO A 219 -23.55 15.62 11.21
N VAL A 220 -22.23 15.63 11.40
CA VAL A 220 -21.26 16.22 10.46
C VAL A 220 -20.48 15.16 9.67
N THR A 221 -20.77 13.88 9.91
CA THR A 221 -20.06 12.76 9.27
C THR A 221 -20.75 12.38 7.97
N ASP A 222 -20.04 12.49 6.85
CA ASP A 222 -20.51 12.00 5.54
C ASP A 222 -19.74 10.76 5.11
N PHE A 223 -20.33 9.59 5.36
CA PHE A 223 -19.77 8.30 4.97
C PHE A 223 -19.96 8.00 3.47
N ALA A 224 -20.99 8.53 2.83
CA ALA A 224 -21.34 8.15 1.46
C ALA A 224 -20.27 8.66 0.48
N SER A 225 -19.89 9.94 0.61
CA SER A 225 -18.86 10.54 -0.24
C SER A 225 -17.49 9.89 -0.07
N VAL A 226 -17.11 9.51 1.16
CA VAL A 226 -15.80 8.91 1.44
C VAL A 226 -15.72 7.45 0.98
N ARG A 227 -16.79 6.68 1.15
CA ARG A 227 -16.79 5.25 0.78
C ARG A 227 -16.64 5.02 -0.72
N GLU A 228 -17.24 5.88 -1.56
CA GLU A 228 -17.08 5.79 -3.01
C GLU A 228 -15.63 6.07 -3.44
N GLU A 229 -15.02 7.12 -2.89
CA GLU A 229 -13.64 7.49 -3.17
C GLU A 229 -12.66 6.38 -2.70
N LEU A 230 -12.87 5.83 -1.50
CA LEU A 230 -12.07 4.73 -0.97
C LEU A 230 -12.22 3.44 -1.78
N ALA A 231 -13.43 3.12 -2.25
CA ALA A 231 -13.65 1.93 -3.07
C ALA A 231 -12.90 2.01 -4.41
N ALA A 232 -12.96 3.16 -5.08
CA ALA A 232 -12.22 3.39 -6.32
C ALA A 232 -10.70 3.29 -6.10
N TRP A 233 -10.20 3.87 -5.02
CA TRP A 233 -8.78 3.81 -4.68
C TRP A 233 -8.29 2.39 -4.35
N ARG A 234 -9.02 1.64 -3.51
CA ARG A 234 -8.70 0.24 -3.18
C ARG A 234 -8.65 -0.62 -4.43
N ARG A 235 -9.60 -0.41 -5.36
CA ARG A 235 -9.62 -1.10 -6.66
C ARG A 235 -8.38 -0.79 -7.49
N GLN A 236 -7.95 0.48 -7.53
CA GLN A 236 -6.75 0.87 -8.27
C GLN A 236 -5.48 0.25 -7.67
N ARG A 237 -5.31 0.27 -6.33
CA ARG A 237 -4.17 -0.39 -5.68
C ARG A 237 -4.09 -1.88 -6.00
N GLN A 238 -5.24 -2.57 -6.03
CA GLN A 238 -5.28 -3.98 -6.42
C GLN A 238 -4.85 -4.19 -7.87
N ILE A 239 -5.31 -3.34 -8.79
CA ILE A 239 -4.91 -3.42 -10.20
C ILE A 239 -3.40 -3.24 -10.34
N ASP A 240 -2.82 -2.26 -9.67
CA ASP A 240 -1.38 -1.99 -9.76
C ASP A 240 -0.55 -3.07 -9.06
N GLN A 241 -1.03 -3.63 -7.95
CA GLN A 241 -0.43 -4.81 -7.32
C GLN A 241 -0.41 -5.99 -8.29
N TRP A 242 -1.52 -6.30 -8.97
CA TRP A 242 -1.58 -7.39 -9.95
C TRP A 242 -0.65 -7.14 -11.14
N ARG A 243 -0.60 -5.91 -11.64
CA ARG A 243 0.35 -5.53 -12.72
C ARG A 243 1.78 -5.78 -12.31
N ASN A 244 2.17 -5.34 -11.11
CA ASN A 244 3.52 -5.53 -10.60
C ASN A 244 3.85 -7.00 -10.37
N LEU A 245 2.92 -7.78 -9.81
CA LEU A 245 3.10 -9.23 -9.61
C LEU A 245 3.29 -9.97 -10.94
N LEU A 246 2.47 -9.65 -11.95
CA LEU A 246 2.57 -10.29 -13.27
C LEU A 246 3.82 -9.83 -14.04
N ALA A 247 4.25 -8.58 -13.87
CA ALA A 247 5.47 -8.07 -14.48
C ALA A 247 6.75 -8.61 -13.83
N ALA A 248 6.72 -8.84 -12.52
CA ALA A 248 7.83 -9.43 -11.75
C ALA A 248 7.89 -10.96 -11.86
N ALA A 249 6.90 -11.59 -12.51
CA ALA A 249 6.96 -13.01 -12.79
C ALA A 249 8.22 -13.31 -13.62
N PRO A 250 9.05 -14.28 -13.21
CA PRO A 250 10.28 -14.59 -13.93
C PRO A 250 9.92 -14.94 -15.38
N PRO A 251 10.66 -14.42 -16.37
CA PRO A 251 10.54 -14.92 -17.73
C PRO A 251 10.80 -16.42 -17.70
N ALA A 252 10.02 -17.21 -18.45
CA ALA A 252 10.26 -18.64 -18.56
C ALA A 252 11.73 -18.87 -18.95
N ASP A 253 12.43 -19.72 -18.20
CA ASP A 253 13.82 -20.09 -18.49
C ASP A 253 13.91 -20.58 -19.94
N GLY A 254 14.58 -19.81 -20.82
CA GLY A 254 14.80 -20.21 -22.22
C GLY A 254 14.59 -19.14 -23.30
N LEU A 255 14.26 -17.90 -22.97
CA LEU A 255 14.05 -16.82 -23.95
C LEU A 255 15.36 -16.30 -24.57
N ALA A 256 15.92 -17.06 -25.51
CA ALA A 256 16.89 -16.57 -26.49
C ALA A 256 16.45 -16.78 -27.95
N ALA A 257 15.39 -17.57 -28.20
CA ALA A 257 14.84 -17.78 -29.54
C ALA A 257 13.34 -17.47 -29.56
N ALA A 258 12.86 -16.87 -30.65
CA ALA A 258 11.43 -16.71 -30.88
C ALA A 258 10.75 -18.09 -30.89
N PRO A 259 9.54 -18.23 -30.30
CA PRO A 259 8.85 -19.51 -30.27
C PRO A 259 8.60 -20.00 -31.70
N ARG A 260 8.79 -21.29 -31.92
CA ARG A 260 8.52 -21.92 -33.22
C ARG A 260 7.02 -22.03 -33.41
N ARG A 261 6.48 -21.63 -34.57
CA ARG A 261 5.05 -21.81 -34.81
C ARG A 261 4.73 -23.20 -35.30
N VAL A 262 3.65 -23.75 -34.79
CA VAL A 262 3.13 -25.07 -35.15
C VAL A 262 1.64 -24.95 -35.45
N ASP A 263 1.23 -25.43 -36.61
CA ASP A 263 -0.18 -25.59 -36.97
C ASP A 263 -0.59 -27.05 -36.83
N LEU A 264 -1.78 -27.29 -36.30
CA LEU A 264 -2.42 -28.60 -36.21
C LEU A 264 -3.62 -28.65 -37.15
N ARG A 265 -3.87 -29.83 -37.71
CA ARG A 265 -5.10 -30.13 -38.44
C ARG A 265 -5.60 -31.53 -38.11
N LEU A 266 -6.90 -31.72 -38.19
CA LEU A 266 -7.55 -33.00 -37.97
C LEU A 266 -7.89 -33.64 -39.31
N VAL A 267 -7.39 -34.85 -39.54
CA VAL A 267 -7.70 -35.66 -40.71
C VAL A 267 -8.71 -36.73 -40.32
N LEU A 268 -9.89 -36.72 -40.95
CA LEU A 268 -10.88 -37.78 -40.81
C LEU A 268 -10.56 -38.91 -41.78
N GLY A 269 -9.93 -39.97 -41.24
CA GLY A 269 -9.69 -41.21 -41.95
C GLY A 269 -10.88 -42.15 -41.92
N TRP A 270 -10.70 -43.34 -42.48
CA TRP A 270 -11.71 -44.40 -42.53
C TRP A 270 -11.81 -45.17 -41.21
N ASP A 271 -10.73 -45.29 -40.46
CA ASP A 271 -10.63 -46.03 -39.19
C ASP A 271 -10.52 -45.12 -37.95
N GLY A 272 -10.48 -43.80 -38.14
CA GLY A 272 -10.48 -42.82 -37.06
C GLY A 272 -10.02 -41.43 -37.50
N ALA A 273 -10.04 -40.51 -36.55
CA ALA A 273 -9.54 -39.14 -36.73
C ALA A 273 -8.11 -39.01 -36.19
N GLU A 274 -7.19 -38.47 -36.99
CA GLU A 274 -5.78 -38.33 -36.66
C GLU A 274 -5.32 -36.89 -36.75
N LEU A 275 -4.35 -36.51 -35.91
CA LEU A 275 -3.71 -35.20 -36.02
C LEU A 275 -2.55 -35.22 -37.00
N GLU A 276 -2.50 -34.18 -37.84
CA GLU A 276 -1.31 -33.80 -38.57
C GLU A 276 -0.83 -32.43 -38.06
N TRP A 277 0.48 -32.22 -38.10
CA TRP A 277 1.11 -30.96 -37.72
C TRP A 277 1.97 -30.40 -38.85
N LYS A 278 2.21 -29.10 -38.83
CA LYS A 278 3.13 -28.42 -39.74
C LYS A 278 3.89 -27.37 -38.94
N GLN A 279 5.21 -27.46 -38.96
CA GLN A 279 6.09 -26.47 -38.34
C GLN A 279 6.45 -25.38 -39.38
N ASP A 280 6.89 -24.20 -38.94
CA ASP A 280 7.30 -23.12 -39.86
C ASP A 280 8.36 -23.54 -40.89
N SER A 281 9.24 -24.48 -40.52
CA SER A 281 10.28 -25.02 -41.41
C SER A 281 9.77 -26.09 -42.40
N ASP A 282 8.54 -26.57 -42.24
CA ASP A 282 7.99 -27.67 -43.03
C ASP A 282 7.09 -27.17 -44.17
N ALA A 283 7.40 -27.63 -45.39
CA ALA A 283 6.59 -27.32 -46.58
C ALA A 283 5.21 -28.01 -46.61
N SER A 284 4.97 -29.01 -45.74
CA SER A 284 3.72 -29.78 -45.74
C SER A 284 3.41 -30.35 -44.36
N TYR A 285 2.12 -30.59 -44.10
CA TYR A 285 1.65 -31.27 -42.91
C TYR A 285 2.12 -32.73 -42.89
N ARG A 286 2.52 -33.19 -41.70
CA ARG A 286 2.95 -34.57 -41.43
C ARG A 286 2.13 -35.17 -40.31
N GLN A 287 2.02 -36.49 -40.27
CA GLN A 287 1.34 -37.20 -39.19
C GLN A 287 2.00 -36.91 -37.83
N LEU A 288 1.18 -36.55 -36.84
CA LEU A 288 1.63 -36.28 -35.48
C LEU A 288 1.58 -37.57 -34.65
N ARG A 289 2.76 -38.13 -34.36
CA ARG A 289 2.90 -39.36 -33.54
C ARG A 289 2.93 -39.03 -32.05
N LEU A 290 2.64 -40.03 -31.20
CA LEU A 290 2.59 -39.91 -29.74
C LEU A 290 3.81 -39.18 -29.14
N ASN A 291 5.03 -39.61 -29.43
CA ASN A 291 6.25 -38.99 -28.88
C ASN A 291 6.37 -37.52 -29.30
N ASN A 292 6.01 -37.20 -30.55
CA ASN A 292 6.06 -35.84 -31.07
C ASN A 292 4.98 -34.96 -30.42
N PHE A 293 3.80 -35.52 -30.11
CA PHE A 293 2.75 -34.81 -29.38
C PHE A 293 3.17 -34.54 -27.93
N GLN A 294 3.79 -35.51 -27.25
CA GLN A 294 4.31 -35.30 -25.89
C GLN A 294 5.40 -34.23 -25.84
N GLN A 295 6.32 -34.23 -26.81
CA GLN A 295 7.32 -33.17 -26.94
C GLN A 295 6.68 -31.82 -27.28
N LEU A 296 5.64 -31.78 -28.13
CA LEU A 296 4.89 -30.56 -28.41
C LEU A 296 4.25 -29.98 -27.13
N LEU A 297 3.69 -30.81 -26.26
CA LEU A 297 3.11 -30.37 -24.98
C LEU A 297 4.18 -29.79 -24.04
N LEU A 298 5.35 -30.43 -23.96
CA LEU A 298 6.48 -29.94 -23.15
C LEU A 298 6.98 -28.59 -23.69
N ASP A 299 7.24 -28.49 -25.00
CA ASP A 299 7.72 -27.27 -25.62
C ASP A 299 6.70 -26.13 -25.50
N ARG A 300 5.40 -26.43 -25.55
CA ARG A 300 4.31 -25.47 -25.28
C ARG A 300 4.34 -25.01 -23.82
N ALA A 301 4.49 -25.92 -22.85
CA ALA A 301 4.59 -25.58 -21.44
C ALA A 301 5.82 -24.71 -21.13
N HIS A 302 6.91 -24.89 -21.89
CA HIS A 302 8.13 -24.08 -21.80
C HIS A 302 8.08 -22.80 -22.65
N GLY A 303 6.97 -22.49 -23.32
CA GLY A 303 6.85 -21.29 -24.16
C GLY A 303 7.73 -21.30 -25.41
N GLN A 304 8.23 -22.46 -25.82
CA GLN A 304 9.09 -22.64 -27.00
C GLN A 304 8.28 -22.82 -28.29
N VAL A 305 6.98 -23.12 -28.18
CA VAL A 305 6.06 -23.28 -29.30
C VAL A 305 4.88 -22.32 -29.17
N GLU A 306 4.52 -21.70 -30.29
CA GLU A 306 3.29 -20.94 -30.43
C GLU A 306 2.33 -21.70 -31.36
N LEU A 307 1.14 -22.04 -30.89
CA LEU A 307 0.06 -22.63 -31.68
C LEU A 307 -0.89 -21.52 -32.16
N SER A 308 -1.41 -21.64 -33.38
CA SER A 308 -2.53 -20.79 -33.81
C SER A 308 -3.77 -21.06 -32.94
N PRO A 309 -4.70 -20.09 -32.73
CA PRO A 309 -5.85 -20.28 -31.83
C PRO A 309 -6.71 -21.52 -32.15
N ALA A 310 -6.88 -21.81 -33.45
CA ALA A 310 -7.61 -23.00 -33.89
C ALA A 310 -6.79 -24.30 -33.64
N SER A 311 -5.46 -24.24 -33.70
CA SER A 311 -4.59 -25.36 -33.32
C SER A 311 -4.58 -25.60 -31.80
N GLU A 312 -4.72 -24.56 -30.98
CA GLU A 312 -4.87 -24.68 -29.52
C GLU A 312 -6.13 -25.49 -29.15
N HIS A 313 -7.23 -25.28 -29.86
CA HIS A 313 -8.46 -26.05 -29.67
C HIS A 313 -8.27 -27.53 -30.01
N LEU A 314 -7.58 -27.85 -31.12
CA LEU A 314 -7.25 -29.24 -31.47
C LEU A 314 -6.27 -29.86 -30.46
N CYS A 315 -5.27 -29.11 -29.99
CA CYS A 315 -4.31 -29.57 -29.00
C CYS A 315 -5.01 -29.96 -27.69
N SER A 316 -5.85 -29.06 -27.16
CA SER A 316 -6.60 -29.26 -25.91
C SER A 316 -7.53 -30.47 -25.98
N ALA A 317 -8.14 -30.73 -27.14
CA ALA A 317 -9.02 -31.88 -27.35
C ALA A 317 -8.30 -33.24 -27.26
N PHE A 318 -6.99 -33.27 -27.55
CA PHE A 318 -6.18 -34.49 -27.54
C PHE A 318 -5.26 -34.60 -26.32
N GLU A 319 -5.06 -33.52 -25.56
CA GLU A 319 -4.18 -33.45 -24.39
C GLU A 319 -4.52 -34.51 -23.33
N ILE A 320 -5.80 -34.58 -22.91
CA ILE A 320 -6.26 -35.57 -21.93
C ILE A 320 -6.01 -36.99 -22.44
N ARG A 321 -6.22 -37.25 -23.73
CA ARG A 321 -6.03 -38.57 -24.34
C ARG A 321 -4.56 -39.00 -24.28
N VAL A 322 -3.66 -38.10 -24.67
CA VAL A 322 -2.21 -38.35 -24.67
C VAL A 322 -1.64 -38.43 -23.26
N ALA A 323 -2.18 -37.66 -22.30
CA ALA A 323 -1.81 -37.76 -20.89
C ALA A 323 -2.07 -39.17 -20.32
N HIS A 324 -3.07 -39.89 -20.83
CA HIS A 324 -3.34 -41.29 -20.49
C HIS A 324 -2.56 -42.30 -21.34
N GLY A 325 -1.50 -41.86 -22.04
CA GLY A 325 -0.63 -42.72 -22.86
C GLY A 325 -1.26 -43.23 -24.17
N ARG A 326 -2.43 -42.72 -24.57
CA ARG A 326 -3.09 -43.11 -25.82
C ARG A 326 -2.52 -42.34 -26.99
N ASN A 327 -2.47 -42.98 -28.16
CA ASN A 327 -2.04 -42.34 -29.41
C ASN A 327 -2.95 -41.14 -29.74
N PRO A 328 -2.44 -40.03 -30.33
CA PRO A 328 -3.22 -38.92 -30.90
C PRO A 328 -4.06 -39.31 -32.14
N LYS A 329 -4.74 -40.46 -32.07
CA LYS A 329 -5.75 -40.97 -32.98
C LYS A 329 -7.01 -41.27 -32.17
N ILE A 330 -8.17 -40.84 -32.67
CA ILE A 330 -9.48 -41.12 -32.10
C ILE A 330 -10.17 -42.18 -32.97
N PRO A 331 -10.21 -43.46 -32.54
CA PRO A 331 -11.01 -44.49 -33.19
C PRO A 331 -12.51 -44.18 -33.08
N TYR A 332 -13.25 -44.39 -34.16
CA TYR A 332 -14.71 -44.14 -34.17
C TYR A 332 -15.50 -45.07 -33.24
N GLU A 333 -14.96 -46.25 -32.95
CA GLU A 333 -15.59 -47.25 -32.09
C GLU A 333 -15.43 -46.95 -30.58
N GLU A 334 -14.58 -46.00 -30.21
CA GLU A 334 -14.31 -45.70 -28.81
C GLU A 334 -15.46 -44.93 -28.14
N PRO A 335 -15.86 -45.30 -26.91
CA PRO A 335 -16.86 -44.56 -26.15
C PRO A 335 -16.48 -43.09 -25.97
N GLY A 336 -17.42 -42.18 -26.23
CA GLY A 336 -17.21 -40.73 -26.11
C GLY A 336 -16.61 -40.06 -27.36
N THR A 337 -16.16 -40.83 -28.36
CA THR A 337 -15.67 -40.28 -29.64
C THR A 337 -16.73 -39.42 -30.34
N ARG A 338 -17.99 -39.86 -30.34
CA ARG A 338 -19.09 -39.14 -30.99
C ARG A 338 -19.25 -37.72 -30.43
N ASP A 339 -19.21 -37.57 -29.11
CA ASP A 339 -19.39 -36.26 -28.46
C ASP A 339 -18.18 -35.36 -28.68
N LEU A 340 -16.98 -35.93 -28.66
CA LEU A 340 -15.74 -35.19 -28.96
C LEU A 340 -15.73 -34.70 -30.40
N LEU A 341 -15.97 -35.57 -31.38
CA LEU A 341 -16.01 -35.21 -32.79
C LEU A 341 -17.18 -34.27 -33.10
N SER A 342 -18.34 -34.46 -32.48
CA SER A 342 -19.48 -33.54 -32.66
C SER A 342 -19.17 -32.13 -32.18
N ARG A 343 -18.35 -31.95 -31.14
CA ARG A 343 -17.90 -30.63 -30.70
C ARG A 343 -16.90 -30.02 -31.68
N LEU A 344 -15.90 -30.80 -32.10
CA LEU A 344 -14.87 -30.32 -33.05
C LEU A 344 -15.47 -29.95 -34.41
N LEU A 345 -16.40 -30.75 -34.94
CA LEU A 345 -17.06 -30.51 -36.22
C LEU A 345 -18.01 -29.32 -36.24
N ARG A 346 -18.48 -28.86 -35.06
CA ARG A 346 -19.34 -27.68 -34.94
C ARG A 346 -18.56 -26.40 -34.62
N ALA A 347 -17.28 -26.51 -34.26
CA ALA A 347 -16.44 -25.37 -33.96
C ALA A 347 -16.07 -24.61 -35.25
N PRO A 348 -16.52 -23.35 -35.44
CA PRO A 348 -16.39 -22.64 -36.71
C PRO A 348 -14.93 -22.32 -37.08
N ASP A 349 -14.10 -22.06 -36.07
CA ASP A 349 -12.67 -21.80 -36.20
C ASP A 349 -11.86 -23.01 -36.72
N LEU A 350 -12.41 -24.22 -36.61
CA LEU A 350 -11.79 -25.45 -37.09
C LEU A 350 -12.18 -25.81 -38.53
N GLU A 351 -13.03 -25.03 -39.21
CA GLU A 351 -13.57 -25.41 -40.52
C GLU A 351 -12.48 -25.68 -41.57
N ALA A 352 -11.47 -24.81 -41.64
CA ALA A 352 -10.33 -24.97 -42.55
C ALA A 352 -9.30 -26.03 -42.08
N LEU A 353 -9.39 -26.48 -40.82
CA LEU A 353 -8.43 -27.40 -40.20
C LEU A 353 -8.96 -28.83 -40.05
N ILE A 354 -10.25 -29.08 -40.29
CA ILE A 354 -10.77 -30.44 -40.37
C ILE A 354 -10.91 -30.85 -41.83
N VAL A 355 -10.10 -31.84 -42.22
CA VAL A 355 -9.99 -32.31 -43.60
C VAL A 355 -10.40 -33.78 -43.73
N SER A 356 -10.83 -34.18 -44.92
CA SER A 356 -11.07 -35.59 -45.26
C SER A 356 -9.76 -36.36 -45.42
N ALA A 357 -9.85 -37.67 -45.64
CA ALA A 357 -8.71 -38.52 -45.99
C ALA A 357 -7.90 -38.00 -47.21
N ASP A 358 -8.57 -37.31 -48.15
CA ASP A 358 -7.96 -36.69 -49.33
C ASP A 358 -7.33 -35.31 -49.03
N ARG A 359 -7.29 -34.91 -47.75
CA ARG A 359 -6.75 -33.62 -47.26
C ARG A 359 -7.47 -32.40 -47.83
N GLN A 360 -8.73 -32.57 -48.22
CA GLN A 360 -9.62 -31.49 -48.61
C GLN A 360 -10.46 -31.04 -47.41
N PRO A 361 -10.66 -29.73 -47.19
CA PRO A 361 -11.56 -29.24 -46.15
C PRO A 361 -12.94 -29.89 -46.26
N LEU A 362 -13.50 -30.32 -45.13
CA LEU A 362 -14.85 -30.88 -45.12
C LEU A 362 -15.86 -29.79 -45.44
N ARG A 363 -16.71 -30.03 -46.44
CA ARG A 363 -17.89 -29.20 -46.67
C ARG A 363 -18.88 -29.43 -45.53
N ARG A 364 -19.04 -28.44 -44.66
CA ARG A 364 -20.07 -28.46 -43.63
C ARG A 364 -21.38 -27.96 -44.25
N PRO A 365 -22.51 -28.68 -44.07
CA PRO A 365 -23.80 -28.15 -44.47
C PRO A 365 -24.10 -26.88 -43.67
N THR A 366 -24.65 -25.86 -44.33
CA THR A 366 -24.87 -24.53 -43.75
C THR A 366 -26.01 -24.49 -42.71
N GLU A 367 -26.73 -25.60 -42.50
CA GLU A 367 -27.79 -25.74 -41.48
C GLU A 367 -27.78 -27.16 -40.85
N PRO A 368 -28.22 -27.29 -39.57
CA PRO A 368 -28.07 -28.49 -38.74
C PRO A 368 -28.91 -29.71 -39.14
#